data_AF-A0A8T4DFL8-F1
#
_entry.id   AF-A0A8T4DFL8-F1
#
_cell.length_a   1.000
_cell.length_b   1.000
_cell.length_c   1.000
_cell.angle_alpha   90.00
_cell.angle_beta   90.00
_cell.angle_gamma   90.00
#
_symmetry.space_group_name_H-M   'P 1'
#
loop_
_entity.id
_entity.type
_entity.pdbx_description
1 polymer ?
#
loop_
_entity_poly.entity_id
_entity_poly.type
_entity_poly.pdbx_seq_one_letter_code
_entity_poly.pdbx_strand_id
1 'polypeptide(L)'
;MIFFYTAFEADGIERFGVPYETGFLSGFRLAAPSATDSKGAILIHGGFDSFIEEFYSVARYFNERGYKVIAFDGPGQGAALKRYGLPWIMYRMGETDESYFRSFHAGQCDAAGDIDGRLPVPARCGV
;
A
#
# COMPACT_ATOMS: atom_id res chain seq x y z
N MET A 1 -4.90 -8.24 10.37
CA MET A 1 -6.02 -7.35 10.00
C MET A 1 -6.75 -7.95 8.79
N ILE A 2 -7.32 -9.16 8.89
CA ILE A 2 -7.96 -9.84 7.73
C ILE A 2 -9.40 -9.36 7.52
N PHE A 3 -10.12 -9.09 8.62
CA PHE A 3 -11.53 -8.70 8.58
C PHE A 3 -11.82 -7.43 7.77
N PHE A 4 -10.94 -6.43 7.81
CA PHE A 4 -11.12 -5.18 7.07
C PHE A 4 -11.19 -5.44 5.56
N TYR A 5 -10.20 -6.16 5.01
CA TYR A 5 -10.13 -6.40 3.57
C TYR A 5 -11.23 -7.35 3.09
N THR A 6 -11.70 -8.27 3.93
CA THR A 6 -12.88 -9.07 3.63
C THR A 6 -14.15 -8.22 3.62
N ALA A 7 -14.29 -7.25 4.54
CA ALA A 7 -15.46 -6.37 4.58
C ALA A 7 -15.56 -5.44 3.37
N PHE A 8 -14.41 -5.03 2.80
CA PHE A 8 -14.35 -4.10 1.67
C PHE A 8 -13.81 -4.75 0.38
N GLU A 9 -13.97 -6.07 0.23
CA GLU A 9 -13.50 -6.81 -0.94
C GLU A 9 -14.11 -6.27 -2.26
N ALA A 10 -15.38 -5.86 -2.21
CA ALA A 10 -16.10 -5.30 -3.36
C ALA A 10 -15.57 -3.93 -3.82
N ASP A 11 -14.78 -3.24 -3.01
CA ASP A 11 -14.29 -1.89 -3.30
C ASP A 11 -13.01 -1.87 -4.15
N GLY A 12 -12.55 -3.04 -4.61
CA GLY A 12 -11.40 -3.14 -5.51
C GLY A 12 -10.08 -2.76 -4.83
N ILE A 13 -9.97 -3.00 -3.52
CA ILE A 13 -8.74 -2.77 -2.76
C ILE A 13 -7.72 -3.85 -3.12
N GLU A 14 -6.59 -3.42 -3.69
CA GLU A 14 -5.47 -4.29 -4.01
C GLU A 14 -4.38 -4.16 -2.96
N ARG A 15 -4.12 -5.22 -2.21
CA ARG A 15 -3.04 -5.26 -1.21
C ARG A 15 -1.71 -5.60 -1.88
N PHE A 16 -0.64 -5.03 -1.36
CA PHE A 16 0.70 -5.35 -1.83
C PHE A 16 1.73 -5.20 -0.70
N GLY A 17 2.88 -5.85 -0.89
CA GLY A 17 4.05 -5.72 -0.04
C GLY A 17 5.23 -5.17 -0.82
N VAL A 18 5.96 -4.20 -0.26
CA VAL A 18 7.23 -3.72 -0.83
C VAL A 18 8.37 -4.39 -0.07
N PRO A 19 9.28 -5.14 -0.73
CA PRO A 19 10.44 -5.72 -0.07
C PRO A 19 11.25 -4.64 0.66
N TYR A 20 11.54 -4.87 1.94
CA TYR A 20 12.29 -3.93 2.76
C TYR A 20 13.09 -4.67 3.82
N GLU A 21 14.41 -4.53 3.75
CA GLU A 21 15.36 -5.25 4.60
C GLU A 21 15.05 -6.76 4.67
N THR A 22 14.61 -7.24 5.82
CA THR A 22 14.34 -8.66 6.11
C THR A 22 12.86 -9.02 5.98
N GLY A 23 12.02 -8.08 5.57
CA GLY A 23 10.57 -8.25 5.49
C GLY A 23 9.92 -7.43 4.39
N PHE A 24 8.68 -7.04 4.63
CA PHE A 24 7.88 -6.26 3.68
C PHE A 24 7.19 -5.10 4.39
N LEU A 25 7.09 -3.99 3.69
CA LEU A 25 6.22 -2.88 4.05
C LEU A 25 4.85 -3.12 3.41
N SER A 26 3.78 -2.99 4.20
CA SER A 26 2.41 -3.25 3.76
C SER A 26 1.79 -2.02 3.12
N GLY A 27 1.02 -2.22 2.06
CA GLY A 27 0.18 -1.16 1.50
C GLY A 27 -1.06 -1.70 0.80
N PHE A 28 -1.96 -0.79 0.47
CA PHE A 28 -3.07 -1.04 -0.42
C PHE A 28 -3.20 0.03 -1.49
N ARG A 29 -3.82 -0.35 -2.60
CA ARG A 29 -4.05 0.49 -3.77
C ARG A 29 -5.53 0.47 -4.15
N LEU A 30 -6.01 1.63 -4.56
CA LEU A 30 -7.25 1.80 -5.30
C LEU A 30 -6.89 2.36 -6.68
N ALA A 31 -7.20 1.59 -7.73
CA ALA A 31 -6.99 2.03 -9.10
C ALA A 31 -7.94 3.19 -9.44
N ALA A 32 -7.48 4.15 -10.25
CA ALA A 32 -8.37 5.18 -10.76
C ALA A 32 -9.53 4.52 -11.54
N PRO A 33 -10.79 5.01 -11.43
CA PRO A 33 -11.93 4.44 -12.14
C PRO A 33 -11.75 4.38 -13.67
N SER A 34 -10.95 5.28 -14.24
CA SER A 34 -10.56 5.33 -15.64
C SER A 34 -9.05 5.51 -15.74
N ALA A 35 -8.37 4.63 -16.47
CA ALA A 35 -6.92 4.73 -16.71
C ALA A 35 -6.59 5.92 -17.63
N THR A 36 -7.49 6.23 -18.59
CA THR A 36 -7.32 7.33 -19.55
C THR A 36 -7.62 8.71 -18.96
N ASP A 37 -8.43 8.79 -17.90
CA ASP A 37 -8.84 10.05 -17.25
C ASP A 37 -8.29 10.20 -15.82
N SER A 38 -7.21 9.48 -15.50
CA SER A 38 -6.59 9.54 -14.19
C SER A 38 -6.07 10.95 -13.90
N LYS A 39 -6.49 11.53 -12.76
CA LYS A 39 -6.06 12.87 -12.31
C LYS A 39 -4.69 12.88 -11.63
N GLY A 40 -3.98 11.75 -11.68
CA GLY A 40 -2.73 11.53 -10.97
C GLY A 40 -2.89 10.59 -9.79
N ALA A 41 -1.84 10.50 -8.97
CA ALA A 41 -1.79 9.60 -7.84
C ALA A 41 -1.64 10.36 -6.52
N ILE A 42 -2.34 9.85 -5.51
CA ILE A 42 -2.24 10.31 -4.13
C ILE A 42 -1.60 9.21 -3.31
N LEU A 43 -0.53 9.57 -2.63
CA LEU A 43 0.18 8.71 -1.69
C LEU A 43 -0.23 9.12 -0.27
N ILE A 44 -0.66 8.16 0.54
CA ILE A 44 -1.08 8.35 1.92
C ILE A 44 -0.18 7.52 2.81
N HIS A 45 0.33 8.14 3.86
CA HIS A 45 1.10 7.50 4.91
C HIS A 45 0.61 8.01 6.26
N GLY A 46 0.50 7.10 7.24
CA GLY A 46 0.01 7.40 8.57
C GLY A 46 1.10 7.84 9.55
N GLY A 47 0.69 8.41 10.68
CA GLY A 47 1.61 8.72 11.79
C GLY A 47 2.13 7.46 12.49
N PHE A 48 3.02 7.64 13.46
CA PHE A 48 3.68 6.53 14.19
C PHE A 48 2.73 5.42 14.70
N ASP A 49 1.57 5.80 15.25
CA ASP A 49 0.59 4.87 15.84
C ASP A 49 -0.65 4.65 14.95
N SER A 50 -0.53 4.93 13.65
CA SER A 50 -1.63 4.71 12.70
C SER A 50 -1.55 3.35 12.02
N PHE A 51 -2.71 2.83 11.64
CA PHE A 51 -2.85 1.77 10.65
C PHE A 51 -3.33 2.37 9.32
N ILE A 52 -2.79 1.89 8.20
CA ILE A 52 -3.24 2.35 6.88
C ILE A 52 -4.74 2.22 6.65
N GLU A 53 -5.38 1.21 7.24
CA GLU A 53 -6.82 0.98 7.12
C GLU A 53 -7.66 2.13 7.69
N GLU A 54 -7.13 2.94 8.61
CA GLU A 54 -7.80 4.13 9.15
C GLU A 54 -8.03 5.22 8.10
N PHE A 55 -7.20 5.23 7.05
CA PHE A 55 -7.28 6.20 5.96
C PHE A 55 -8.19 5.74 4.81
N TYR A 56 -8.87 4.60 4.95
CA TYR A 56 -9.71 4.03 3.91
C TYR A 56 -10.75 5.01 3.35
N SER A 57 -11.48 5.70 4.24
CA SER A 57 -12.52 6.65 3.84
C SER A 57 -11.95 7.82 3.03
N VAL A 58 -10.78 8.33 3.42
CA VAL A 58 -10.05 9.38 2.70
C VAL A 58 -9.57 8.85 1.35
N ALA A 59 -9.04 7.63 1.31
CA ALA A 59 -8.58 7.00 0.07
C ALA A 59 -9.73 6.82 -0.93
N ARG A 60 -10.90 6.37 -0.46
CA ARG A 60 -12.10 6.25 -1.30
C ARG A 60 -12.60 7.59 -1.81
N TYR A 61 -12.64 8.61 -0.95
CA TYR A 61 -13.07 9.95 -1.33
C TYR A 61 -12.28 10.49 -2.55
N PHE A 62 -10.97 10.32 -2.56
CA PHE A 62 -10.13 10.73 -3.68
C PHE A 62 -10.26 9.78 -4.88
N ASN A 63 -10.35 8.48 -4.63
CA ASN A 63 -10.52 7.49 -5.67
C ASN A 63 -11.77 7.74 -6.54
N GLU A 64 -12.90 7.99 -5.90
CA GLU A 64 -14.17 8.35 -6.57
C GLU A 64 -14.07 9.64 -7.40
N ARG A 65 -13.08 10.49 -7.13
CA ARG A 65 -12.84 11.73 -7.87
C ARG A 65 -11.86 11.57 -9.03
N GLY A 66 -11.43 10.35 -9.33
CA GLY A 66 -10.56 10.04 -10.47
C GLY A 66 -9.08 9.92 -10.13
N TYR A 67 -8.72 9.82 -8.84
CA TYR A 67 -7.34 9.61 -8.43
C TYR A 67 -7.04 8.13 -8.24
N LYS A 68 -5.83 7.71 -8.63
CA LYS A 68 -5.23 6.49 -8.11
C LYS A 68 -4.79 6.79 -6.68
N VAL A 69 -5.13 5.94 -5.71
CA VAL A 69 -4.72 6.15 -4.32
C VAL A 69 -3.91 4.97 -3.83
N ILE A 70 -2.83 5.27 -3.12
CA ILE A 70 -1.99 4.27 -2.46
C ILE A 70 -1.82 4.69 -1.01
N ALA A 71 -2.06 3.76 -0.11
CA ALA A 71 -1.77 3.92 1.31
C ALA A 71 -0.77 2.85 1.74
N PHE A 72 0.17 3.20 2.62
CA PHE A 72 1.18 2.25 3.09
C PHE A 72 1.64 2.49 4.52
N ASP A 73 2.15 1.43 5.15
CA ASP A 73 2.76 1.41 6.47
C ASP A 73 4.28 1.43 6.29
N GLY A 74 4.96 2.24 7.08
CA GLY A 74 6.42 2.26 7.17
C GLY A 74 6.97 1.26 8.19
N PRO A 75 8.30 1.19 8.35
CA PRO A 75 8.95 0.46 9.42
C PRO A 75 8.41 0.90 10.79
N GLY A 76 8.17 -0.04 11.70
CA GLY A 76 7.59 0.24 13.01
C GLY A 76 6.07 0.37 13.04
N GLN A 77 5.38 0.27 11.90
CA GLN A 77 3.93 0.36 11.81
C GLN A 77 3.31 -0.97 11.37
N GLY A 78 2.00 -1.12 11.60
CA GLY A 78 1.17 -2.11 10.95
C GLY A 78 1.73 -3.54 10.90
N ALA A 79 1.69 -4.12 9.70
CA ALA A 79 2.21 -5.47 9.46
C ALA A 79 3.75 -5.52 9.46
N ALA A 80 4.43 -4.42 9.09
CA ALA A 80 5.89 -4.34 9.07
C ALA A 80 6.47 -4.64 10.47
N LEU A 81 5.94 -4.01 11.52
CA LEU A 81 6.34 -4.28 12.90
C LEU A 81 5.81 -5.63 13.39
N LYS A 82 4.50 -5.88 13.23
CA LYS A 82 3.85 -7.05 13.86
C LYS A 82 4.26 -8.40 13.26
N ARG A 83 4.60 -8.45 11.97
CA ARG A 83 4.92 -9.71 11.26
C ARG A 83 6.41 -9.89 11.01
N TYR A 84 7.11 -8.80 10.69
CA TYR A 84 8.51 -8.84 10.30
C TYR A 84 9.45 -8.25 11.35
N GLY A 85 8.91 -7.70 12.45
CA GLY A 85 9.72 -7.12 13.52
C GLY A 85 10.52 -5.89 13.09
N LEU A 86 10.11 -5.23 12.00
CA LEU A 86 10.79 -4.04 11.49
C LEU A 86 10.52 -2.87 12.44
N PRO A 87 11.53 -2.35 13.18
CA PRO A 87 11.32 -1.30 14.16
C PRO A 87 11.18 0.06 13.49
N TRP A 88 10.64 1.02 14.25
CA TRP A 88 10.59 2.40 13.78
C TRP A 88 11.98 3.05 13.81
N ILE A 89 12.36 3.70 12.71
CA ILE A 89 13.65 4.39 12.59
C ILE A 89 13.38 5.79 12.05
N MET A 90 13.36 6.78 12.94
CA MET A 90 13.01 8.19 12.63
C MET A 90 13.80 8.75 11.42
N TYR A 91 15.11 8.50 11.34
CA TYR A 91 15.95 9.07 10.28
C TYR A 91 15.74 8.43 8.90
N ARG A 92 14.91 7.39 8.80
CA ARG A 92 14.76 6.57 7.59
C ARG A 92 13.38 6.68 6.93
N MET A 93 12.53 7.57 7.42
CA MET A 93 11.21 7.79 6.82
C MET A 93 11.32 8.26 5.37
N GLY A 94 12.24 9.18 5.06
CA GLY A 94 12.47 9.65 3.69
C GLY A 94 12.89 8.55 2.71
N GLU A 95 13.71 7.60 3.16
CA GLU A 95 14.10 6.45 2.32
C GLU A 95 12.91 5.51 2.05
N THR A 96 11.97 5.43 3.00
CA THR A 96 10.76 4.62 2.87
C THR A 96 9.83 5.21 1.81
N ASP A 97 9.60 6.52 1.91
CA ASP A 97 8.80 7.27 0.93
C ASP A 97 9.42 7.16 -0.46
N GLU A 98 10.75 7.27 -0.57
CA GLU A 98 11.47 7.05 -1.83
C GLU A 98 11.35 5.61 -2.35
N SER A 99 11.46 4.61 -1.47
CA SER A 99 11.31 3.20 -1.86
C SER A 99 9.92 2.94 -2.44
N TYR A 100 8.87 3.43 -1.78
CA TYR A 100 7.49 3.37 -2.27
C TYR A 100 7.32 4.14 -3.58
N PHE A 101 7.85 5.35 -3.66
CA PHE A 101 7.77 6.19 -4.85
C PHE A 101 8.47 5.53 -6.05
N ARG A 102 9.63 4.89 -5.83
CA ARG A 102 10.34 4.13 -6.85
C ARG A 102 9.56 2.89 -7.28
N SER A 103 9.05 2.09 -6.35
CA SER A 103 8.20 0.92 -6.67
C SER A 103 6.93 1.34 -7.42
N PHE A 104 6.37 2.50 -7.08
CA PHE A 104 5.22 3.09 -7.76
C PHE A 104 5.54 3.49 -9.21
N HIS A 105 6.63 4.22 -9.43
CA HIS A 105 7.00 4.72 -10.75
C HIS A 105 7.57 3.64 -11.68
N ALA A 106 8.21 2.61 -11.12
CA ALA A 106 8.81 1.52 -11.89
C ALA A 106 7.76 0.60 -12.54
N GLY A 107 6.46 0.77 -12.27
CA GLY A 107 5.44 -0.19 -12.70
C GLY A 107 5.62 -1.58 -12.09
N GLN A 108 6.52 -1.71 -11.11
CA GLN A 108 6.86 -2.96 -10.43
C GLN A 108 5.73 -3.33 -9.47
N CYS A 109 4.65 -3.85 -10.06
CA CYS A 109 3.71 -4.72 -9.38
C CYS A 109 4.26 -6.17 -9.28
N ASP A 110 5.50 -6.42 -9.76
CA ASP A 110 6.01 -7.78 -10.00
C ASP A 110 6.73 -8.44 -8.82
N ALA A 111 6.90 -7.73 -7.70
CA ALA A 111 7.48 -8.30 -6.48
C ALA A 111 6.62 -8.03 -5.24
N ALA A 112 5.30 -7.90 -5.43
CA ALA A 112 4.37 -7.87 -4.31
C ALA A 112 4.37 -9.23 -3.63
N GLY A 113 5.18 -9.36 -2.58
CA GLY A 113 5.05 -10.46 -1.64
C GLY A 113 3.66 -10.38 -1.00
N ASP A 114 2.92 -11.48 -1.02
CA ASP A 114 1.69 -11.56 -0.25
C ASP A 114 2.04 -11.38 1.23
N ILE A 115 1.55 -10.30 1.80
CA ILE A 115 1.79 -9.96 3.20
C ILE A 115 1.29 -11.05 4.16
N ASP A 116 0.39 -11.94 3.72
CA ASP A 116 -0.17 -13.05 4.49
C ASP A 116 0.55 -14.40 4.29
N GLY A 117 1.62 -14.48 3.49
CA GLY A 117 2.40 -15.72 3.29
C GLY A 117 1.69 -16.82 2.49
N ARG A 118 0.56 -16.53 1.83
CA ARG A 118 0.02 -17.36 0.76
C ARG A 118 0.75 -17.02 -0.54
N LEU A 119 0.72 -17.93 -1.51
CA LEU A 119 1.37 -17.73 -2.81
C LEU A 119 0.94 -16.37 -3.42
N PRO A 120 1.86 -15.64 -4.10
CA PRO A 120 1.54 -14.34 -4.66
C PRO A 120 0.29 -14.46 -5.54
N VAL A 121 -0.74 -13.69 -5.20
CA VAL A 121 -1.89 -13.51 -6.09
C VAL A 121 -1.32 -12.88 -7.36
N PRO A 122 -1.54 -13.45 -8.56
CA PRO A 122 -0.99 -12.88 -9.78
C PRO A 122 -1.58 -11.47 -9.97
N ALA A 123 -0.76 -10.45 -9.72
CA ALA A 123 -1.10 -9.07 -9.99
C ALA A 123 -1.23 -8.92 -11.52
N ARG A 124 -2.43 -8.61 -12.01
CA ARG A 124 -2.63 -8.27 -13.42
C ARG A 124 -2.22 -6.82 -13.63
N CYS A 125 -1.07 -6.63 -14.29
CA CYS A 125 -0.67 -5.34 -14.84
C CYS A 125 -1.47 -5.04 -16.11
N GLY A 126 -2.53 -4.23 -15.98
CA GLY A 126 -3.13 -3.53 -17.12
C GLY A 126 -2.49 -2.16 -17.25
N VAL A 127 -1.88 -1.90 -18.41
CA VAL A 127 -1.72 -0.54 -18.95
C VAL A 127 -3.10 -0.02 -19.35
#